data_AF-A0ABD5S4Y7-F1
#
_entry.id   AF-A0ABD5S4Y7-F1
#
_cell.length_a   1.000
_cell.length_b   1.000
_cell.length_c   1.000
_cell.angle_alpha   90.00
_cell.angle_beta   90.00
_cell.angle_gamma   90.00
#
_symmetry.space_group_name_H-M   'P 1'
#
loop_
_entity.id
_entity.type
_entity.pdbx_description
1 polymer ?
#
loop_
_entity_poly.entity_id
_entity_poly.type
_entity_poly.pdbx_seq_one_letter_code
_entity_poly.pdbx_strand_id
1 'polypeptide(L)'
;SAGDHAVGAVPCGLGARDTLRLEMGFLLSGQEFDPEENPRTPYEAGIDFAVKLDTEFVGRDALERQREEGVDEKLVGIELLDRGVPRHGYDVTSTEGHVIGSVTSGTMSPTLGDPIALGYLPVDDAEPGTRVGVVVRGSEKRAKVTTTPFVDR
;
A
#
# COMPACT_ATOMS: atom_id res chain seq x y z
N SER A 1 -38.32 -27.81 12.01
CA SER A 1 -37.62 -26.59 12.47
C SER A 1 -36.18 -26.66 11.98
N ALA A 2 -35.84 -25.88 10.96
CA ALA A 2 -34.45 -25.78 10.51
C ALA A 2 -33.67 -25.02 11.60
N GLY A 3 -32.71 -25.69 12.23
CA GLY A 3 -31.81 -25.09 13.21
C GLY A 3 -30.89 -24.12 12.52
N ASP A 4 -30.91 -22.88 13.02
CA ASP A 4 -30.01 -21.80 12.66
C ASP A 4 -28.57 -22.20 13.00
N HIS A 5 -27.81 -22.69 12.01
CA HIS A 5 -26.37 -22.90 12.16
C HIS A 5 -25.67 -21.55 11.99
N ALA A 6 -25.56 -20.79 13.08
CA ALA A 6 -24.70 -19.61 13.13
C ALA A 6 -23.27 -20.03 12.73
N VAL A 7 -22.75 -19.43 11.66
CA VAL A 7 -21.54 -19.85 10.92
C VAL A 7 -20.22 -19.55 11.68
N GLY A 8 -20.22 -19.60 13.01
CA GLY A 8 -19.03 -19.31 13.83
C GLY A 8 -18.56 -17.86 13.79
N ALA A 9 -19.44 -16.91 13.41
CA ALA A 9 -19.11 -15.50 13.36
C ALA A 9 -18.71 -14.97 14.76
N VAL A 10 -17.61 -14.22 14.82
CA VAL A 10 -17.10 -13.57 16.03
C VAL A 10 -16.98 -12.06 15.82
N PRO A 11 -17.12 -11.25 16.89
CA PRO A 11 -16.85 -9.81 16.79
C PRO A 11 -15.40 -9.54 16.38
N CYS A 12 -15.20 -8.67 15.40
CA CYS A 12 -13.88 -8.24 14.93
C CYS A 12 -13.65 -6.76 15.23
N GLY A 13 -12.51 -6.44 15.85
CA GLY A 13 -12.12 -5.06 16.16
C GLY A 13 -11.47 -4.33 14.98
N LEU A 14 -11.22 -3.03 15.15
CA LEU A 14 -10.59 -2.19 14.13
C LEU A 14 -9.19 -2.65 13.74
N GLY A 15 -8.42 -3.21 14.67
CA GLY A 15 -7.10 -3.78 14.37
C GLY A 15 -7.17 -4.94 13.37
N ALA A 16 -8.16 -5.83 13.53
CA ALA A 16 -8.40 -6.93 12.59
C ALA A 16 -8.86 -6.40 11.22
N ARG A 17 -9.68 -5.34 11.19
CA ARG A 17 -10.06 -4.68 9.94
C ARG A 17 -8.85 -4.09 9.21
N ASP A 18 -7.93 -3.46 9.93
CA ASP A 18 -6.75 -2.84 9.34
C ASP A 18 -5.76 -3.88 8.80
N THR A 19 -5.58 -5.03 9.48
CA THR A 19 -4.79 -6.13 8.90
C THR A 19 -5.44 -6.69 7.64
N LEU A 20 -6.75 -6.94 7.66
CA LEU A 20 -7.46 -7.52 6.51
C LEU A 20 -7.43 -6.60 5.28
N ARG A 21 -7.66 -5.30 5.45
CA ARG A 21 -7.59 -4.35 4.32
C ARG A 21 -6.18 -4.27 3.77
N LEU A 22 -5.16 -4.29 4.63
CA LEU A 22 -3.76 -4.18 4.22
C LEU A 22 -3.31 -5.44 3.49
N GLU A 23 -3.70 -6.64 3.95
CA GLU A 23 -3.48 -7.90 3.23
C GLU A 23 -4.08 -7.89 1.83
N MET A 24 -5.21 -7.19 1.62
CA MET A 24 -5.81 -7.00 0.30
C MET A 24 -5.22 -5.82 -0.51
N GLY A 25 -4.31 -5.04 0.08
CA GLY A 25 -3.77 -3.81 -0.53
C GLY A 25 -4.77 -2.66 -0.65
N PHE A 26 -5.83 -2.67 0.15
CA PHE A 26 -6.84 -1.61 0.11
C PHE A 26 -6.36 -0.32 0.80
N LEU A 27 -6.70 0.80 0.16
CA LEU A 27 -6.33 2.13 0.62
C LEU A 27 -7.08 2.52 1.89
N LEU A 28 -6.39 3.24 2.78
CA LEU A 28 -6.98 3.96 3.90
C LEU A 28 -6.76 5.46 3.70
N SER A 29 -7.86 6.23 3.63
CA SER A 29 -7.80 7.69 3.62
C SER A 29 -7.14 8.19 4.91
N GLY A 30 -6.24 9.17 4.79
CA GLY A 30 -5.36 9.61 5.88
C GLY A 30 -4.07 8.78 6.01
N GLN A 31 -3.87 7.75 5.17
CA GLN A 31 -2.60 7.00 5.08
C GLN A 31 -2.09 6.98 3.63
N GLU A 32 -2.78 6.25 2.75
CA GLU A 32 -2.38 6.12 1.34
C GLU A 32 -2.68 7.38 0.52
N PHE A 33 -3.64 8.19 0.96
CA PHE A 33 -3.95 9.49 0.36
C PHE A 33 -4.66 10.41 1.37
N ASP A 34 -4.36 11.69 1.29
CA ASP A 34 -4.99 12.76 2.08
C ASP A 34 -4.83 14.10 1.33
N PRO A 35 -5.85 14.98 1.26
CA PRO A 35 -5.74 16.25 0.51
C PRO A 35 -4.71 17.24 1.05
N GLU A 36 -4.26 17.11 2.30
CA GLU A 36 -3.35 18.06 2.97
C GLU A 36 -1.93 17.49 3.12
N GLU A 37 -1.79 16.32 3.75
CA GLU A 37 -0.48 15.78 4.14
C GLU A 37 0.11 14.81 3.10
N ASN A 38 -0.73 14.14 2.31
CA ASN A 38 -0.30 13.15 1.31
C ASN A 38 -1.22 13.17 0.08
N PRO A 39 -1.24 14.27 -0.70
CA PRO A 39 -2.11 14.39 -1.86
C PRO A 39 -1.65 13.40 -2.94
N ARG A 40 -2.54 12.49 -3.32
CA ARG A 40 -2.27 11.43 -4.30
C ARG A 40 -3.38 11.34 -5.31
N THR A 41 -3.02 11.14 -6.57
CA THR A 41 -3.99 10.91 -7.64
C THR A 41 -4.41 9.44 -7.69
N PRO A 42 -5.56 9.11 -8.31
CA PRO A 42 -5.97 7.73 -8.50
C PRO A 42 -4.93 6.86 -9.24
N TYR A 43 -4.14 7.45 -10.14
CA TYR A 43 -3.13 6.70 -10.90
C TYR A 43 -1.89 6.40 -10.06
N GLU A 44 -1.44 7.34 -9.23
CA GLU A 44 -0.34 7.09 -8.27
C GLU A 44 -0.77 6.00 -7.28
N ALA A 45 -2.01 6.06 -6.79
CA ALA A 45 -2.55 5.13 -5.80
C ALA A 45 -2.99 3.76 -6.37
N GLY A 46 -2.83 3.52 -7.68
CA GLY A 46 -3.17 2.24 -8.31
C GLY A 46 -4.67 1.92 -8.36
N ILE A 47 -5.52 2.94 -8.38
CA ILE A 47 -6.99 2.82 -8.47
C ILE A 47 -7.54 3.46 -9.74
N ASP A 48 -6.83 3.31 -10.86
CA ASP A 48 -7.19 3.81 -12.18
C ASP A 48 -8.58 3.33 -12.63
N PHE A 49 -9.00 2.14 -12.19
CA PHE A 49 -10.34 1.59 -12.45
C PHE A 49 -11.49 2.47 -11.93
N ALA A 50 -11.21 3.39 -11.00
CA ALA A 50 -12.20 4.31 -10.44
C ALA A 50 -12.34 5.61 -11.26
N VAL A 51 -11.51 5.82 -12.29
CA VAL A 51 -11.50 7.05 -13.10
C VAL A 51 -12.28 6.86 -14.40
N LYS A 52 -13.30 7.69 -14.61
CA LYS A 52 -14.18 7.61 -15.79
C LYS A 52 -14.13 8.89 -16.64
N LEU A 53 -13.08 9.02 -17.47
CA LEU A 53 -12.77 10.25 -18.24
C LEU A 53 -13.83 10.66 -19.28
N ASP A 54 -14.78 9.77 -19.60
CA ASP A 54 -15.91 10.04 -20.50
C ASP A 54 -17.07 10.78 -19.82
N THR A 55 -16.87 11.25 -18.58
CA THR A 55 -17.85 12.01 -17.80
C THR A 55 -17.23 13.27 -17.21
N GLU A 56 -18.06 14.26 -16.91
CA GLU A 56 -17.65 15.52 -16.28
C GLU A 56 -17.55 15.37 -14.75
N PHE A 57 -16.39 15.75 -14.18
CA PHE A 57 -16.16 15.78 -12.74
C PHE A 57 -14.99 16.72 -12.38
N VAL A 58 -14.92 17.13 -11.11
CA VAL A 58 -13.83 17.98 -10.60
C VAL A 58 -12.50 17.23 -10.68
N GLY A 59 -11.51 17.81 -11.37
CA GLY A 59 -10.19 17.21 -11.57
C GLY A 59 -10.05 16.34 -12.82
N ARG A 60 -11.11 16.21 -13.64
CA ARG A 60 -11.10 15.43 -14.90
C ARG A 60 -9.91 15.79 -15.79
N ASP A 61 -9.76 17.06 -16.16
CA ASP A 61 -8.74 17.50 -17.11
C ASP A 61 -7.31 17.28 -16.58
N ALA A 62 -7.12 17.34 -15.25
CA ALA A 62 -5.84 17.05 -14.63
C ALA A 62 -5.49 15.56 -14.74
N LEU A 63 -6.47 14.67 -14.52
CA LEU A 63 -6.29 13.23 -14.70
C LEU A 63 -6.19 12.83 -16.18
N GLU A 64 -6.87 13.51 -17.09
CA GLU A 64 -6.71 13.27 -18.53
C GLU A 64 -5.26 13.54 -18.96
N ARG A 65 -4.69 14.68 -18.54
CA ARG A 65 -3.28 15.02 -18.80
C ARG A 65 -2.31 14.04 -18.13
N GLN A 66 -2.49 13.73 -16.84
CA GLN A 66 -1.59 12.81 -16.13
C GLN A 66 -1.62 11.39 -16.73
N ARG A 67 -2.73 10.96 -17.33
CA ARG A 67 -2.80 9.66 -18.02
C ARG A 67 -1.86 9.61 -19.23
N GLU A 68 -1.67 10.73 -19.92
CA GLU A 68 -0.77 10.85 -21.08
C GLU A 68 0.69 11.01 -20.65
N GLU A 69 0.94 11.79 -19.59
CA GLU A 69 2.28 12.09 -19.08
C GLU A 69 2.88 10.93 -18.28
N GLY A 70 2.03 10.13 -17.62
CA GLY A 70 2.45 9.12 -16.65
C GLY A 70 2.52 9.68 -15.23
N VAL A 71 3.05 8.85 -14.32
CA VAL A 71 3.27 9.21 -12.92
C VAL A 71 4.74 9.01 -12.58
N ASP A 72 5.29 9.86 -11.71
CA ASP A 72 6.67 9.74 -11.23
C ASP A 72 6.79 8.71 -10.09
N GLU A 73 5.74 8.56 -9.29
CA GLU A 73 5.66 7.62 -8.16
C GLU A 73 4.42 6.73 -8.25
N LYS A 74 4.53 5.52 -7.67
CA LYS A 74 3.42 4.56 -7.55
C LYS A 74 3.36 3.97 -6.16
N LEU A 75 2.13 3.72 -5.70
CA LEU A 75 1.88 2.90 -4.52
C LEU A 75 2.20 1.45 -4.84
N VAL A 76 3.03 0.83 -4.00
CA VAL A 76 3.42 -0.58 -4.14
C VAL A 76 3.22 -1.35 -2.84
N GLY A 77 3.16 -2.68 -2.95
CA GLY A 77 3.33 -3.56 -1.80
C GLY A 77 4.82 -3.71 -1.46
N ILE A 78 5.14 -3.82 -0.18
CA ILE A 78 6.49 -4.05 0.33
C ILE A 78 6.43 -5.18 1.35
N GLU A 79 7.25 -6.21 1.16
CA GLU A 79 7.40 -7.34 2.08
C GLU A 79 8.79 -7.27 2.72
N LEU A 80 8.86 -7.18 4.05
CA LEU A 80 10.12 -7.21 4.78
C LEU A 80 10.64 -8.66 4.85
N LEU A 81 11.90 -8.85 4.45
CA LEU A 81 12.60 -10.14 4.49
C LEU A 81 13.28 -10.38 5.85
N ASP A 82 13.49 -9.31 6.62
CA ASP A 82 14.07 -9.34 7.95
C ASP A 82 13.02 -9.03 9.03
N ARG A 83 13.26 -9.49 10.27
CA ARG A 83 12.37 -9.20 11.40
C ARG A 83 12.27 -7.69 11.67
N GLY A 84 11.05 -7.18 11.62
CA GLY A 84 10.68 -5.80 11.93
C GLY A 84 9.21 -5.59 11.56
N VAL A 85 8.54 -4.64 12.20
CA VAL A 85 7.17 -4.27 11.81
C VAL A 85 7.24 -2.88 11.21
N PRO A 86 7.00 -2.73 9.89
CA PRO A 86 6.97 -1.42 9.24
C PRO A 86 5.78 -0.62 9.78
N ARG A 87 5.92 0.71 9.80
CA ARG A 87 4.88 1.65 10.25
C ARG A 87 4.87 2.85 9.34
N HIS A 88 3.74 3.55 9.31
CA HIS A 88 3.58 4.82 8.62
C HIS A 88 4.76 5.77 8.90
N GLY A 89 5.28 6.39 7.84
CA GLY A 89 6.37 7.37 7.88
C GLY A 89 7.77 6.77 7.95
N TYR A 90 7.94 5.44 7.93
CA TYR A 90 9.28 4.85 7.85
C TYR A 90 9.85 5.00 6.43
N ASP A 91 11.12 5.41 6.35
CA ASP A 91 11.82 5.56 5.08
C ASP A 91 11.98 4.20 4.37
N VAL A 92 11.77 4.22 3.06
CA VAL A 92 12.16 3.15 2.14
C VAL A 92 13.46 3.57 1.47
N THR A 93 14.45 2.67 1.48
CA THR A 93 15.80 2.93 0.93
C THR A 93 16.10 2.05 -0.27
N SER A 94 16.91 2.56 -1.20
CA SER A 94 17.50 1.73 -2.25
C SER A 94 18.57 0.80 -1.66
N THR A 95 19.07 -0.15 -2.45
CA THR A 95 20.18 -1.02 -2.03
C THR A 95 21.50 -0.27 -1.74
N GLU A 96 21.60 0.99 -2.16
CA GLU A 96 22.74 1.88 -1.89
C GLU A 96 22.53 2.72 -0.61
N GLY A 97 21.37 2.59 0.06
CA GLY A 97 21.04 3.30 1.29
C GLY A 97 20.45 4.71 1.08
N HIS A 98 20.16 5.10 -0.16
CA HIS A 98 19.48 6.36 -0.46
C HIS A 98 17.98 6.24 -0.12
N VAL A 99 17.40 7.25 0.53
CA VAL A 99 15.94 7.29 0.74
C VAL A 99 15.25 7.53 -0.60
N ILE A 100 14.35 6.62 -0.97
CA ILE A 100 13.62 6.62 -2.24
C ILE A 100 12.10 6.64 -2.05
N GLY A 101 11.62 6.74 -0.81
CA GLY A 101 10.19 6.80 -0.55
C GLY A 101 9.86 6.55 0.91
N SER A 102 8.59 6.28 1.18
CA SER A 102 8.13 6.09 2.55
C SER A 102 6.97 5.09 2.63
N VAL A 103 6.89 4.43 3.78
CA VAL A 103 5.79 3.54 4.14
C VAL A 103 4.56 4.39 4.47
N THR A 104 3.42 4.11 3.83
CA THR A 104 2.14 4.73 4.16
C THR A 104 1.37 3.91 5.18
N SER A 105 1.40 2.58 5.08
CA SER A 105 0.75 1.65 6.01
C SER A 105 1.65 0.43 6.23
N GLY A 106 1.67 -0.12 7.44
CA GLY A 106 2.49 -1.30 7.73
C GLY A 106 2.01 -2.09 8.94
N THR A 107 2.09 -3.41 8.85
CA THR A 107 1.69 -4.32 9.93
C THR A 107 2.42 -5.67 9.85
N MET A 108 2.17 -6.53 10.83
CA MET A 108 2.43 -7.96 10.74
C MET A 108 1.18 -8.64 10.21
N SER A 109 1.24 -9.27 9.04
CA SER A 109 0.11 -10.03 8.46
C SER A 109 -0.17 -11.28 9.32
N PRO A 110 -1.37 -11.41 9.92
CA PRO A 110 -1.73 -12.64 10.64
C PRO A 110 -1.89 -13.84 9.69
N THR A 111 -2.27 -13.61 8.43
CA THR A 111 -2.49 -14.67 7.45
C THR A 111 -1.19 -15.25 6.92
N LEU A 112 -0.22 -14.39 6.57
CA LEU A 112 1.07 -14.79 6.00
C LEU A 112 2.11 -15.10 7.09
N GLY A 113 2.00 -14.47 8.26
CA GLY A 113 3.04 -14.48 9.28
C GLY A 113 4.21 -13.52 8.99
N ASP A 114 4.11 -12.74 7.91
CA ASP A 114 5.16 -11.86 7.41
C ASP A 114 4.82 -10.36 7.63
N PRO A 115 5.84 -9.51 7.86
CA PRO A 115 5.68 -8.06 7.91
C PRO A 115 5.48 -7.47 6.50
N ILE A 116 4.35 -6.81 6.31
CA ILE A 116 3.94 -6.21 5.03
C ILE A 116 3.64 -4.71 5.19
N ALA A 117 3.81 -3.98 4.09
CA ALA A 117 3.55 -2.55 4.03
C ALA A 117 3.07 -2.10 2.64
N LEU A 118 2.41 -0.96 2.61
CA LEU A 118 2.24 -0.15 1.41
C LEU A 118 3.16 1.07 1.49
N GLY A 119 3.65 1.54 0.36
CA GLY A 119 4.47 2.74 0.27
C GLY A 119 4.54 3.27 -1.16
N TYR A 120 4.84 4.56 -1.30
CA TYR A 120 5.09 5.18 -2.60
C TYR A 120 6.58 5.13 -2.92
N LEU A 121 6.89 4.70 -4.14
CA LEU A 121 8.25 4.69 -4.70
C LEU A 121 8.25 5.29 -6.11
N PRO A 122 9.38 5.85 -6.56
CA PRO A 122 9.63 6.17 -7.96
C PRO A 122 9.29 4.99 -8.88
N VAL A 123 8.77 5.28 -10.07
CA VAL A 123 8.39 4.23 -11.03
C VAL A 123 9.52 3.28 -11.39
N ASP A 124 10.77 3.77 -11.38
CA ASP A 124 11.96 2.98 -11.67
C ASP A 124 12.29 1.96 -10.57
N ASP A 125 11.83 2.19 -9.34
CA ASP A 125 12.02 1.31 -8.17
C ASP A 125 10.76 0.48 -7.84
N ALA A 126 9.65 0.69 -8.57
CA ALA A 126 8.33 0.13 -8.25
C ALA A 126 8.07 -1.27 -8.83
N GLU A 127 9.02 -1.88 -9.54
CA GLU A 127 8.84 -3.22 -10.13
C GLU A 127 8.78 -4.32 -9.05
N PRO A 128 7.82 -5.27 -9.11
CA PRO A 128 7.79 -6.41 -8.20
C PRO A 128 9.08 -7.22 -8.24
N GLY A 129 9.62 -7.53 -7.06
CA GLY A 129 10.90 -8.21 -6.90
C GLY A 129 12.10 -7.27 -6.69
N THR A 130 11.95 -5.97 -6.95
CA THR A 130 12.99 -4.97 -6.66
C THR A 130 13.34 -4.99 -5.18
N ARG A 131 14.66 -5.04 -4.89
CA ARG A 131 15.17 -5.08 -3.51
C ARG A 131 15.25 -3.67 -2.96
N VAL A 132 14.72 -3.48 -1.76
CA VAL A 132 14.73 -2.20 -1.03
C VAL A 132 15.05 -2.44 0.44
N GLY A 133 15.31 -1.38 1.19
CA GLY A 133 15.37 -1.38 2.64
C GLY A 133 14.19 -0.63 3.25
N VAL A 134 13.84 -0.94 4.50
CA VAL A 134 12.92 -0.14 5.32
C VAL A 134 13.59 0.18 6.65
N VAL A 135 13.65 1.46 7.00
CA VAL A 135 14.32 1.91 8.23
C VAL A 135 13.39 1.75 9.43
N VAL A 136 13.44 0.58 10.07
CA VAL A 136 12.61 0.27 11.25
C VAL A 136 13.36 0.68 12.51
N ARG A 137 12.89 1.74 13.18
CA ARG A 137 13.47 2.27 14.43
C ARG A 137 14.98 2.53 14.31
N GLY A 138 15.39 3.14 13.20
CA GLY A 138 16.80 3.47 12.91
C GLY A 138 17.66 2.29 12.45
N SER A 139 17.09 1.10 12.28
CA SER A 139 17.79 -0.07 11.72
C SER A 139 17.18 -0.42 10.37
N GLU A 140 18.01 -0.45 9.33
CA GLU A 140 17.57 -0.92 8.01
C GLU A 140 17.19 -2.41 8.05
N LYS A 141 16.07 -2.74 7.43
CA LYS A 141 15.56 -4.09 7.23
C LYS A 141 15.44 -4.34 5.74
N ARG A 142 15.99 -5.46 5.25
CA ARG A 142 15.83 -5.84 3.85
C ARG A 142 14.36 -6.10 3.57
N ALA A 143 13.92 -5.66 2.41
CA ALA A 143 12.59 -5.84 1.91
C ALA A 143 12.64 -6.05 0.39
N LYS A 144 11.49 -6.38 -0.18
CA LYS A 144 11.28 -6.41 -1.62
C LYS A 144 9.94 -5.76 -1.96
N VAL A 145 9.88 -5.13 -3.12
CA VAL A 145 8.62 -4.68 -3.72
C VAL A 145 7.82 -5.90 -4.16
N THR A 146 6.51 -5.85 -4.00
CA THR A 146 5.58 -6.92 -4.39
C THR A 146 4.26 -6.34 -4.91
N THR A 147 3.48 -7.18 -5.58
CA THR A 147 2.11 -6.85 -6.02
C THR A 147 1.12 -7.01 -4.88
N THR A 148 0.07 -6.20 -4.88
CA THR A 148 -1.13 -6.42 -4.07
C THR A 148 -2.21 -7.15 -4.89
N PRO A 149 -3.13 -7.91 -4.25
CA PRO A 149 -3.17 -8.24 -2.82
C PRO A 149 -1.98 -9.12 -2.38
N PHE A 150 -1.64 -9.09 -1.10
CA PHE A 150 -0.58 -9.94 -0.52
C PHE A 150 -1.05 -11.38 -0.30
N VAL A 151 -2.36 -11.56 -0.14
CA VAL A 151 -3.01 -12.86 0.04
C VAL A 151 -3.85 -13.19 -1.19
N ASP A 152 -3.85 -14.46 -1.59
CA ASP A 152 -4.70 -14.95 -2.67
C ASP A 152 -6.19 -14.91 -2.26
N ARG A 153 -7.06 -14.74 -3.25
CA ARG A 153 -8.53 -14.76 -3.08
C ARG A 153 -9.12 -16.16 -3.11
#